data_AF-A0A942UWH9-F1
#
_entry.id   AF-A0A942UWH9-F1
#
_cell.length_a   1.000
_cell.length_b   1.000
_cell.length_c   1.000
_cell.angle_alpha   90.00
_cell.angle_beta   90.00
_cell.angle_gamma   90.00
#
_symmetry.space_group_name_H-M   'P 1'
#
loop_
_entity.id
_entity.type
_entity.pdbx_description
1 polymer ?
#
loop_
_entity_poly.entity_id
_entity_poly.type
_entity_poly.pdbx_seq_one_letter_code
_entity_poly.pdbx_strand_id
1 'polypeptide(L)'
;MKIILNNSYSPKYNNHNHSQKHNVNFQGRMDVLKYALNKNKGRNEGFFFINVSSFLDVSERSLKKYTERFKRYKMDFLYSLAQKYNIDKRNMTPELQNESKNVLFSIYDKVKYPNNIYKTLINDTNYNFKQLDNIIDLSIKEPQKQNLIQNLLNVYKEKNGKHTVPYKVMVDFLSTPSSKQISANFETYRPFIKLNTENSEVVSKLEEEIQKGYDKSVFEKRLNIRELTQNNSILSNMDKNILEKNYNESRINVLNAVDMIYAPLSNIKQESIRKKTDILWEIYNTTNDKNASLRQKVANFAIRKINFENREQDAQLESLVKIYRHIDENPMAKTFVTQALKDNYRLRSFTNIEKTLSKGNLELINKYPAEVKEYLWNHNNIADITIEDIEEINSKINNHSKKYSINLKEKIKAMFSFKKDQNLYLDATQALKIPQSTQKQKLNIIENAVVPLKGKETYSSKTYPSTPIFCGKKKNIIIKINEIIDSKLARLNSEEQLWQKRDYAIKATKIRLNLLQDMFKSVKDTRIADRINGRKPSVSNKDVLRLYEAVNGKNAKDVKRMLKETDSKGNRKFNILEIAEIFEKKNKEENLKKLHRNSQK
;
A
#
# COMPACT_ATOMS: atom_id res chain seq x y z
N MET A 1 -53.64 39.06 -27.13
CA MET A 1 -53.62 37.75 -26.46
C MET A 1 -53.04 36.72 -27.42
N LYS A 2 -51.80 36.27 -27.19
CA LYS A 2 -51.11 35.25 -28.00
C LYS A 2 -51.12 33.94 -27.21
N ILE A 3 -51.66 32.89 -27.83
CA ILE A 3 -51.62 31.52 -27.31
C ILE A 3 -50.32 30.86 -27.77
N ILE A 4 -49.69 30.17 -26.83
CA ILE A 4 -48.43 29.43 -26.92
C ILE A 4 -48.71 28.03 -27.48
N LEU A 5 -47.90 27.56 -28.43
CA LEU A 5 -47.67 26.13 -28.65
C LEU A 5 -46.17 25.88 -28.84
N ASN A 6 -45.60 25.19 -27.85
CA ASN A 6 -44.25 24.64 -27.84
C ASN A 6 -44.20 23.40 -28.75
N ASN A 7 -43.24 23.34 -29.66
CA ASN A 7 -42.79 22.07 -30.25
C ASN A 7 -41.25 22.09 -30.37
N SER A 8 -40.60 21.65 -29.31
CA SER A 8 -39.18 21.32 -29.27
C SER A 8 -38.98 19.87 -29.72
N TYR A 9 -38.50 19.69 -30.95
CA TYR A 9 -37.98 18.41 -31.44
C TYR A 9 -36.57 18.17 -30.87
N SER A 10 -36.42 17.08 -30.10
CA SER A 10 -35.14 16.59 -29.56
C SER A 10 -34.55 15.52 -30.48
N PRO A 11 -33.29 15.61 -30.95
CA PRO A 11 -32.64 14.51 -31.64
C PRO A 11 -32.22 13.44 -30.64
N LYS A 12 -32.59 12.19 -30.93
CA LYS A 12 -32.23 10.97 -30.19
C LYS A 12 -30.71 10.73 -30.27
N TYR A 13 -30.01 10.76 -29.14
CA TYR A 13 -28.67 10.20 -29.02
C TYR A 13 -28.74 8.70 -28.72
N ASN A 14 -28.19 7.89 -29.64
CA ASN A 14 -28.01 6.46 -29.44
C ASN A 14 -26.93 6.21 -28.38
N ASN A 15 -27.34 5.58 -27.28
CA ASN A 15 -26.46 5.01 -26.26
C ASN A 15 -25.82 3.72 -26.79
N HIS A 16 -24.52 3.75 -27.06
CA HIS A 16 -23.67 2.56 -27.01
C HIS A 16 -22.62 2.74 -25.91
N ASN A 17 -22.93 2.15 -24.76
CA ASN A 17 -22.04 2.02 -23.62
C ASN A 17 -20.94 1.00 -23.94
N HIS A 18 -19.73 1.47 -24.19
CA HIS A 18 -18.53 0.70 -23.92
C HIS A 18 -17.85 1.27 -22.67
N SER A 19 -18.04 0.56 -21.56
CA SER A 19 -17.32 0.78 -20.30
C SER A 19 -15.84 0.45 -20.49
N GLN A 20 -15.02 1.46 -20.81
CA GLN A 20 -13.58 1.34 -20.62
C GLN A 20 -13.25 1.68 -19.17
N LYS A 21 -12.85 0.64 -18.43
CA LYS A 21 -12.21 0.73 -17.12
C LYS A 21 -11.10 1.78 -17.16
N HIS A 22 -11.25 2.85 -16.38
CA HIS A 22 -10.20 3.84 -16.16
C HIS A 22 -9.02 3.20 -15.43
N ASN A 23 -8.08 2.64 -16.19
CA ASN A 23 -6.72 2.44 -15.70
C ASN A 23 -6.09 3.81 -15.51
N VAL A 24 -5.42 3.99 -14.37
CA VAL A 24 -4.51 5.12 -14.09
C VAL A 24 -3.35 5.03 -15.08
N ASN A 25 -3.60 5.51 -16.30
CA ASN A 25 -2.64 5.56 -17.38
C ASN A 25 -1.75 6.78 -17.15
N PHE A 26 -0.51 6.50 -16.75
CA PHE A 26 0.70 7.23 -17.13
C PHE A 26 0.46 8.51 -17.96
N GLN A 27 0.40 9.68 -17.32
CA GLN A 27 0.49 11.01 -17.98
C GLN A 27 1.95 11.33 -18.40
N GLY A 28 2.66 10.32 -18.90
CA GLY A 28 3.95 10.49 -19.53
C GLY A 28 3.80 10.50 -21.04
N ARG A 29 3.77 11.70 -21.62
CA ARG A 29 4.31 11.97 -22.98
C ARG A 29 3.70 11.15 -24.14
N MET A 30 2.38 11.05 -24.27
CA MET A 30 1.81 10.68 -25.59
C MET A 30 2.02 11.78 -26.63
N ASP A 31 2.11 13.03 -26.18
CA ASP A 31 2.35 14.23 -26.98
C ASP A 31 3.81 14.33 -27.43
N VAL A 32 4.77 13.89 -26.61
CA VAL A 32 6.18 13.81 -27.05
C VAL A 32 6.44 12.60 -27.95
N LEU A 33 5.78 11.46 -27.74
CA LEU A 33 5.87 10.31 -28.66
C LEU A 33 5.16 10.59 -29.99
N LYS A 34 3.98 11.22 -29.98
CA LYS A 34 3.32 11.76 -31.19
C LYS A 34 4.18 12.83 -31.89
N TYR A 35 5.00 13.55 -31.15
CA TYR A 35 5.88 14.62 -31.67
C TYR A 35 7.22 14.11 -32.21
N ALA A 36 7.85 13.13 -31.58
CA ALA A 36 9.02 12.44 -32.13
C ALA A 36 8.70 11.71 -33.44
N LEU A 37 7.42 11.36 -33.64
CA LEU A 37 6.91 10.68 -34.82
C LEU A 37 6.32 11.61 -35.89
N ASN A 38 6.13 12.92 -35.64
CA ASN A 38 5.56 13.86 -36.62
C ASN A 38 6.62 14.77 -37.25
N LYS A 39 6.91 14.55 -38.53
CA LYS A 39 7.83 15.34 -39.38
C LYS A 39 7.37 16.78 -39.70
N ASN A 40 6.28 17.28 -39.15
CA ASN A 40 5.70 18.59 -39.52
C ASN A 40 6.07 19.70 -38.53
N LYS A 41 7.26 20.29 -38.67
CA LYS A 41 7.70 21.47 -37.89
C LYS A 41 6.80 22.71 -38.13
N GLY A 42 6.40 22.98 -39.38
CA GLY A 42 5.69 24.22 -39.76
C GLY A 42 4.27 24.39 -39.22
N ARG A 43 3.48 23.32 -39.05
CA ARG A 43 2.10 23.42 -38.54
C ARG A 43 2.01 23.82 -37.07
N ASN A 44 3.00 23.44 -36.26
CA ASN A 44 3.00 23.72 -34.83
C ASN A 44 3.52 25.13 -34.51
N GLU A 45 4.43 25.68 -35.33
CA GLU A 45 4.89 27.06 -35.22
C GLU A 45 3.79 28.04 -35.61
N GLY A 46 3.05 27.76 -36.70
CA GLY A 46 1.87 28.54 -37.07
C GLY A 46 0.81 28.59 -35.96
N PHE A 47 0.52 27.44 -35.33
CA PHE A 47 -0.40 27.40 -34.18
C PHE A 47 0.11 28.23 -32.98
N PHE A 48 1.40 28.21 -32.70
CA PHE A 48 1.99 29.05 -31.65
C PHE A 48 1.81 30.53 -31.97
N PHE A 49 2.19 30.97 -33.17
CA PHE A 49 2.13 32.38 -33.57
C PHE A 49 0.71 32.91 -33.54
N ILE A 50 -0.25 32.20 -34.13
CA ILE A 50 -1.67 32.61 -34.19
C ILE A 50 -2.26 32.79 -32.78
N ASN A 51 -1.98 31.85 -31.87
CA ASN A 51 -2.56 31.92 -30.54
C ASN A 51 -1.87 32.97 -29.66
N VAL A 52 -0.54 33.01 -29.64
CA VAL A 52 0.20 33.97 -28.80
C VAL A 52 0.02 35.40 -29.30
N SER A 53 -0.03 35.62 -30.62
CA SER A 53 -0.35 36.93 -31.20
C SER A 53 -1.74 37.40 -30.78
N SER A 54 -2.74 36.52 -30.88
CA SER A 54 -4.13 36.79 -30.48
C SER A 54 -4.27 37.04 -28.98
N PHE A 55 -3.60 36.25 -28.14
CA PHE A 55 -3.69 36.38 -26.69
C PHE A 55 -3.07 37.67 -26.16
N LEU A 56 -1.97 38.13 -26.77
CA LEU A 56 -1.19 39.28 -26.30
C LEU A 56 -1.45 40.56 -27.08
N ASP A 57 -2.23 40.50 -28.16
CA ASP A 57 -2.45 41.59 -29.10
C ASP A 57 -1.11 42.17 -29.60
N VAL A 58 -0.33 41.31 -30.25
CA VAL A 58 1.00 41.62 -30.84
C VAL A 58 1.15 40.97 -32.21
N SER A 59 1.94 41.58 -33.10
CA SER A 59 2.13 41.03 -34.45
C SER A 59 2.95 39.73 -34.43
N GLU A 60 2.62 38.77 -35.30
CA GLU A 60 3.39 37.51 -35.43
C GLU A 60 4.87 37.76 -35.77
N ARG A 61 5.16 38.81 -36.55
CA ARG A 61 6.53 39.24 -36.87
C ARG A 61 7.33 39.56 -35.62
N SER A 62 6.72 40.21 -34.62
CA SER A 62 7.38 40.55 -33.35
C SER A 62 7.71 39.32 -32.49
N LEU A 63 7.03 38.19 -32.74
CA LEU A 63 7.23 36.92 -32.02
C LEU A 63 8.35 36.06 -32.63
N LYS A 64 8.76 36.31 -33.88
CA LYS A 64 9.80 35.51 -34.56
C LYS A 64 11.12 35.44 -33.80
N LYS A 65 11.51 36.53 -33.11
CA LYS A 65 12.70 36.57 -32.25
C LYS A 65 12.68 35.53 -31.12
N TYR A 66 11.50 35.04 -30.74
CA TYR A 66 11.29 34.05 -29.67
C TYR A 66 11.28 32.60 -30.18
N THR A 67 11.26 32.38 -31.50
CA THR A 67 11.26 31.06 -32.14
C THR A 67 12.56 30.78 -32.90
N GLU A 68 13.25 31.80 -33.40
CA GLU A 68 14.46 31.65 -34.23
C GLU A 68 15.73 31.28 -33.43
N ARG A 69 15.74 31.48 -32.09
CA ARG A 69 16.91 31.27 -31.23
C ARG A 69 16.77 30.21 -30.12
N PHE A 70 15.57 29.70 -29.80
CA PHE A 70 15.34 28.94 -28.56
C PHE A 70 14.68 27.57 -28.76
N LYS A 71 15.02 26.63 -27.86
CA LYS A 71 14.49 25.27 -27.81
C LYS A 71 12.99 25.27 -27.46
N ARG A 72 12.20 24.36 -28.06
CA ARG A 72 10.73 24.27 -27.97
C ARG A 72 10.11 24.43 -26.57
N TYR A 73 10.79 23.98 -25.51
CA TYR A 73 10.32 24.17 -24.15
C TYR A 73 10.13 25.65 -23.75
N LYS A 74 10.89 26.58 -24.36
CA LYS A 74 10.76 28.03 -24.11
C LYS A 74 9.57 28.60 -24.85
N MET A 75 9.27 28.11 -26.05
CA MET A 75 8.03 28.46 -26.77
C MET A 75 6.81 28.00 -25.97
N ASP A 76 6.81 26.77 -25.46
CA ASP A 76 5.72 26.27 -24.61
C ASP A 76 5.55 27.13 -23.36
N PHE A 77 6.64 27.61 -22.77
CA PHE A 77 6.60 28.51 -21.62
C PHE A 77 5.95 29.85 -21.94
N LEU A 78 6.34 30.48 -23.06
CA LEU A 78 5.70 31.72 -23.52
C LEU A 78 4.22 31.52 -23.84
N TYR A 79 3.87 30.38 -24.43
CA TYR A 79 2.48 30.03 -24.69
C TYR A 79 1.67 29.95 -23.38
N SER A 80 2.20 29.29 -22.34
CA SER A 80 1.53 29.22 -21.02
C SER A 80 1.34 30.61 -20.40
N LEU A 81 2.36 31.48 -20.46
CA LEU A 81 2.27 32.87 -19.99
C LEU A 81 1.18 33.64 -20.76
N ALA A 82 1.18 33.55 -22.09
CA ALA A 82 0.20 34.23 -22.93
C ALA A 82 -1.23 33.72 -22.71
N GLN A 83 -1.38 32.41 -22.55
CA GLN A 83 -2.67 31.78 -22.26
C GLN A 83 -3.23 32.25 -20.92
N LYS A 84 -2.39 32.27 -19.86
CA LYS A 84 -2.78 32.83 -18.56
C LYS A 84 -3.22 34.29 -18.69
N TYR A 85 -2.43 35.12 -19.37
CA TYR A 85 -2.76 36.53 -19.58
C TYR A 85 -4.15 36.72 -20.24
N ASN A 86 -4.44 35.95 -21.28
CA ASN A 86 -5.74 36.00 -21.95
C ASN A 86 -6.89 35.47 -21.07
N ILE A 87 -6.64 34.47 -20.22
CA ILE A 87 -7.63 33.98 -19.24
C ILE A 87 -7.90 35.04 -18.17
N ASP A 88 -6.86 35.61 -17.57
CA ASP A 88 -6.97 36.63 -16.52
C ASP A 88 -7.70 37.88 -17.05
N LYS A 89 -7.40 38.29 -18.30
CA LYS A 89 -8.12 39.38 -19.00
C LYS A 89 -9.61 39.10 -19.20
N ARG A 90 -10.00 37.83 -19.41
CA ARG A 90 -11.40 37.44 -19.68
C ARG A 90 -12.22 37.19 -18.40
N ASN A 91 -11.59 36.72 -17.33
CA ASN A 91 -12.29 36.06 -16.22
C ASN A 91 -12.25 36.81 -14.88
N MET A 92 -11.52 37.93 -14.70
CA MET A 92 -11.29 38.52 -13.36
C MET A 92 -11.32 40.06 -13.27
N THR A 93 -11.35 40.55 -12.02
CA THR A 93 -11.52 41.93 -11.52
C THR A 93 -10.58 42.97 -12.17
N PRO A 94 -10.94 44.28 -12.13
CA PRO A 94 -10.21 45.37 -12.81
C PRO A 94 -8.70 45.45 -12.49
N GLU A 95 -8.29 45.03 -11.30
CA GLU A 95 -6.89 45.01 -10.84
C GLU A 95 -5.98 44.09 -11.66
N LEU A 96 -6.53 42.97 -12.17
CA LEU A 96 -5.82 42.00 -13.02
C LEU A 96 -5.84 42.40 -14.50
N GLN A 97 -6.81 43.23 -14.90
CA GLN A 97 -6.95 43.71 -16.28
C GLN A 97 -5.91 44.79 -16.65
N ASN A 98 -5.33 45.46 -15.65
CA ASN A 98 -4.37 46.55 -15.83
C ASN A 98 -2.89 46.10 -15.81
N GLU A 99 -2.60 44.79 -15.77
CA GLU A 99 -1.22 44.32 -15.82
C GLU A 99 -0.61 44.49 -17.23
N SER A 100 0.56 45.14 -17.29
CA SER A 100 1.27 45.33 -18.55
C SER A 100 1.73 44.00 -19.13
N LYS A 101 1.42 43.77 -20.41
CA LYS A 101 1.97 42.65 -21.19
C LYS A 101 3.51 42.60 -21.20
N ASN A 102 4.19 43.68 -20.82
CA ASN A 102 5.66 43.68 -20.74
C ASN A 102 6.18 42.80 -19.59
N VAL A 103 5.42 42.62 -18.50
CA VAL A 103 5.85 41.80 -17.35
C VAL A 103 6.01 40.33 -17.75
N LEU A 104 5.16 39.80 -18.63
CA LEU A 104 5.28 38.41 -19.10
C LEU A 104 6.55 38.18 -19.93
N PHE A 105 6.96 39.19 -20.72
CA PHE A 105 8.20 39.10 -21.51
C PHE A 105 9.43 39.19 -20.61
N SER A 106 9.37 40.02 -19.55
CA SER A 106 10.40 40.05 -18.51
C SER A 106 10.58 38.66 -17.86
N ILE A 107 9.49 38.04 -17.41
CA ILE A 107 9.51 36.68 -16.84
C ILE A 107 10.09 35.67 -17.84
N TYR A 108 9.66 35.73 -19.10
CA TYR A 108 10.11 34.86 -20.17
C TYR A 108 11.63 34.97 -20.43
N ASP A 109 12.18 36.18 -20.39
CA ASP A 109 13.61 36.38 -20.62
C ASP A 109 14.47 36.01 -19.41
N LYS A 110 13.95 36.20 -18.18
CA LYS A 110 14.61 35.74 -16.95
C LYS A 110 14.77 34.21 -16.92
N VAL A 111 13.72 33.46 -17.27
CA VAL A 111 13.70 31.99 -17.16
C VAL A 111 14.36 31.31 -18.36
N LYS A 112 15.66 31.02 -18.24
CA LYS A 112 16.44 30.32 -19.30
C LYS A 112 16.01 28.86 -19.53
N TYR A 113 15.65 28.15 -18.46
CA TYR A 113 15.26 26.73 -18.50
C TYR A 113 13.94 26.48 -17.74
N PRO A 114 12.79 26.74 -18.38
CA PRO A 114 11.49 26.41 -17.82
C PRO A 114 11.35 24.92 -17.49
N ASN A 115 10.93 24.64 -16.26
CA ASN A 115 10.59 23.31 -15.76
C ASN A 115 9.10 23.25 -15.34
N ASN A 116 8.67 22.13 -14.77
CA ASN A 116 7.27 21.94 -14.38
C ASN A 116 6.81 22.89 -13.26
N ILE A 117 7.71 23.38 -12.41
CA ILE A 117 7.36 24.27 -11.28
C ILE A 117 6.79 25.57 -11.83
N TYR A 118 7.44 26.17 -12.82
CA TYR A 118 6.93 27.40 -13.43
C TYR A 118 5.60 27.18 -14.15
N LYS A 119 5.39 26.01 -14.76
CA LYS A 119 4.09 25.67 -15.36
C LYS A 119 2.98 25.55 -14.32
N THR A 120 3.25 24.90 -13.19
CA THR A 120 2.30 24.82 -12.07
C THR A 120 2.03 26.21 -11.48
N LEU A 121 3.06 27.04 -11.29
CA LEU A 121 2.88 28.42 -10.83
C LEU A 121 1.98 29.22 -11.77
N ILE A 122 2.14 29.08 -13.09
CA ILE A 122 1.32 29.79 -14.08
C ILE A 122 -0.10 29.22 -14.14
N ASN A 123 -0.26 27.92 -14.27
CA ASN A 123 -1.55 27.32 -14.65
C ASN A 123 -2.43 26.94 -13.47
N ASP A 124 -1.82 26.63 -12.31
CA ASP A 124 -2.53 26.01 -11.19
C ASP A 124 -2.65 26.95 -9.97
N THR A 125 -2.16 28.20 -10.09
CA THR A 125 -2.24 29.21 -9.03
C THR A 125 -2.98 30.46 -9.51
N ASN A 126 -3.45 31.27 -8.55
CA ASN A 126 -4.12 32.53 -8.82
C ASN A 126 -3.17 33.74 -8.74
N TYR A 127 -1.85 33.53 -8.83
CA TYR A 127 -0.91 34.65 -8.79
C TYR A 127 -1.02 35.52 -10.05
N ASN A 128 -0.94 36.83 -9.87
CA ASN A 128 -0.80 37.77 -10.98
C ASN A 128 0.65 37.81 -11.50
N PHE A 129 0.90 38.47 -12.64
CA PHE A 129 2.24 38.46 -13.23
C PHE A 129 3.27 39.19 -12.37
N LYS A 130 2.90 40.25 -11.64
CA LYS A 130 3.84 40.90 -10.71
C LYS A 130 4.27 39.95 -9.57
N GLN A 131 3.32 39.20 -9.03
CA GLN A 131 3.57 38.20 -7.98
C GLN A 131 4.42 37.05 -8.52
N LEU A 132 4.13 36.56 -9.72
CA LEU A 132 4.93 35.54 -10.39
C LEU A 132 6.36 36.02 -10.63
N ASP A 133 6.56 37.25 -11.11
CA ASP A 133 7.88 37.83 -11.35
C ASP A 133 8.71 37.86 -10.06
N ASN A 134 8.11 38.31 -8.94
CA ASN A 134 8.80 38.34 -7.64
C ASN A 134 9.15 36.92 -7.14
N ILE A 135 8.22 35.96 -7.20
CA ILE A 135 8.48 34.56 -6.81
C ILE A 135 9.64 33.96 -7.64
N ILE A 136 9.66 34.28 -8.93
CA ILE A 136 10.73 33.83 -9.83
C ILE A 136 12.05 34.49 -9.45
N ASP A 137 12.09 35.80 -9.21
CA ASP A 137 13.31 36.50 -8.79
C ASP A 137 13.91 35.92 -7.51
N LEU A 138 13.05 35.59 -6.53
CA LEU A 138 13.47 34.99 -5.26
C LEU A 138 14.02 33.56 -5.39
N SER A 139 13.67 32.82 -6.46
CA SER A 139 13.94 31.38 -6.56
C SER A 139 14.82 30.97 -7.74
N ILE A 140 14.95 31.80 -8.79
CA ILE A 140 15.56 31.42 -10.06
C ILE A 140 17.05 31.03 -9.94
N LYS A 141 17.78 31.68 -9.03
CA LYS A 141 19.21 31.42 -8.79
C LYS A 141 19.47 30.33 -7.73
N GLU A 142 18.44 29.86 -7.04
CA GLU A 142 18.57 28.95 -5.89
C GLU A 142 17.71 27.69 -6.07
N PRO A 143 18.28 26.56 -6.53
CA PRO A 143 17.52 25.32 -6.74
C PRO A 143 16.78 24.82 -5.49
N GLN A 144 17.33 25.07 -4.30
CA GLN A 144 16.68 24.74 -3.02
C GLN A 144 15.35 25.48 -2.86
N LYS A 145 15.27 26.75 -3.26
CA LYS A 145 14.03 27.53 -3.20
C LYS A 145 13.00 27.06 -4.22
N GLN A 146 13.43 26.60 -5.40
CA GLN A 146 12.53 25.96 -6.37
C GLN A 146 11.94 24.66 -5.81
N ASN A 147 12.75 23.83 -5.16
CA ASN A 147 12.26 22.63 -4.47
C ASN A 147 11.25 22.98 -3.35
N LEU A 148 11.52 24.05 -2.60
CA LEU A 148 10.62 24.53 -1.55
C LEU A 148 9.26 24.93 -2.13
N ILE A 149 9.23 25.68 -3.24
CA ILE A 149 7.99 26.04 -3.94
C ILE A 149 7.19 24.78 -4.30
N GLN A 150 7.84 23.81 -4.93
CA GLN A 150 7.17 22.57 -5.36
C GLN A 150 6.57 21.81 -4.17
N ASN A 151 7.32 21.72 -3.08
CA ASN A 151 6.90 21.04 -1.86
C ASN A 151 5.72 21.75 -1.18
N LEU A 152 5.74 23.09 -1.11
CA LEU A 152 4.64 23.88 -0.57
C LEU A 152 3.37 23.73 -1.41
N LEU A 153 3.47 23.82 -2.75
CA LEU A 153 2.34 23.61 -3.65
C LEU A 153 1.70 22.22 -3.44
N ASN A 154 2.53 21.18 -3.27
CA ASN A 154 2.05 19.82 -3.00
C ASN A 154 1.31 19.72 -1.67
N VAL A 155 1.84 20.31 -0.59
CA VAL A 155 1.18 20.29 0.74
C VAL A 155 -0.18 21.00 0.69
N TYR A 156 -0.24 22.16 0.03
CA TYR A 156 -1.50 22.90 -0.09
C TYR A 156 -2.51 22.17 -0.99
N LYS A 157 -2.05 21.50 -2.05
CA LYS A 157 -2.91 20.64 -2.87
C LYS A 157 -3.46 19.46 -2.10
N GLU A 158 -2.63 18.78 -1.30
CA GLU A 158 -3.07 17.67 -0.46
C GLU A 158 -4.14 18.10 0.54
N LYS A 159 -4.04 19.32 1.09
CA LYS A 159 -4.96 19.80 2.11
C LYS A 159 -6.24 20.41 1.55
N ASN A 160 -6.12 21.23 0.50
CA ASN A 160 -7.20 22.08 -0.01
C ASN A 160 -7.72 21.65 -1.39
N GLY A 161 -7.15 20.59 -1.99
CA GLY A 161 -7.47 20.14 -3.35
C GLY A 161 -6.98 21.08 -4.46
N LYS A 162 -6.35 22.22 -4.12
CA LYS A 162 -5.86 23.23 -5.06
C LYS A 162 -4.39 23.56 -4.77
N HIS A 163 -3.61 23.79 -5.83
CA HIS A 163 -2.19 24.21 -5.74
C HIS A 163 -2.05 25.69 -5.34
N THR A 164 -2.87 26.20 -4.43
CA THR A 164 -2.88 27.63 -4.09
C THR A 164 -2.29 27.84 -2.71
N VAL A 165 -1.06 28.35 -2.66
CA VAL A 165 -0.45 28.92 -1.47
C VAL A 165 -0.78 30.42 -1.47
N PRO A 166 -1.13 31.05 -0.33
CA PRO A 166 -1.27 32.50 -0.27
C PRO A 166 0.05 33.19 -0.67
N TYR A 167 -0.01 34.25 -1.48
CA TYR A 167 1.18 34.92 -2.02
C TYR A 167 2.15 35.37 -0.91
N LYS A 168 1.62 36.00 0.14
CA LYS A 168 2.41 36.42 1.30
C LYS A 168 3.18 35.24 1.92
N VAL A 169 2.48 34.14 2.18
CA VAL A 169 3.08 32.93 2.76
C VAL A 169 4.18 32.36 1.86
N MET A 170 3.97 32.32 0.55
CA MET A 170 4.99 31.87 -0.41
C MET A 170 6.26 32.75 -0.33
N VAL A 171 6.09 34.07 -0.36
CA VAL A 171 7.22 35.02 -0.28
C VAL A 171 7.94 34.90 1.06
N ASP A 172 7.19 34.77 2.16
CA ASP A 172 7.76 34.63 3.50
C ASP A 172 8.63 33.37 3.60
N PHE A 173 8.18 32.22 3.08
CA PHE A 173 8.97 30.99 3.04
C PHE A 173 10.24 31.09 2.16
N LEU A 174 10.18 31.89 1.09
CA LEU A 174 11.32 32.11 0.20
C LEU A 174 12.33 33.12 0.75
N SER A 175 11.89 34.01 1.63
CA SER A 175 12.67 35.14 2.13
C SER A 175 13.18 34.95 3.57
N THR A 176 12.60 34.02 4.34
CA THR A 176 13.06 33.69 5.70
C THR A 176 14.54 33.29 5.73
N PRO A 177 15.30 33.70 6.77
CA PRO A 177 16.66 33.20 7.03
C PRO A 177 16.76 31.67 7.04
N SER A 178 15.69 31.01 7.49
CA SER A 178 15.60 29.55 7.63
C SER A 178 15.25 28.84 6.32
N SER A 179 15.05 29.56 5.20
CA SER A 179 14.53 29.00 3.94
C SER A 179 15.34 27.80 3.43
N LYS A 180 16.68 27.88 3.51
CA LYS A 180 17.58 26.79 3.10
C LYS A 180 17.43 25.56 4.01
N GLN A 181 17.38 25.76 5.32
CA GLN A 181 17.19 24.70 6.31
C GLN A 181 15.82 24.04 6.14
N ILE A 182 14.76 24.84 5.92
CA ILE A 182 13.40 24.36 5.68
C ILE A 182 13.34 23.53 4.40
N SER A 183 13.94 24.01 3.32
CA SER A 183 13.98 23.28 2.04
C SER A 183 14.73 21.94 2.15
N ALA A 184 15.91 21.93 2.78
CA ALA A 184 16.72 20.73 2.92
C ALA A 184 16.05 19.66 3.80
N ASN A 185 15.33 20.08 4.84
CA ASN A 185 14.67 19.20 5.81
C ASN A 185 13.14 19.27 5.71
N PHE A 186 12.59 19.45 4.51
CA PHE A 186 11.17 19.73 4.33
C PHE A 186 10.25 18.68 4.98
N GLU A 187 10.55 17.38 4.84
CA GLU A 187 9.72 16.33 5.44
C GLU A 187 9.70 16.36 6.98
N THR A 188 10.71 16.98 7.61
CA THR A 188 10.72 17.21 9.06
C THR A 188 9.69 18.27 9.45
N TYR A 189 9.61 19.37 8.69
CA TYR A 189 8.69 20.49 8.98
C TYR A 189 7.31 20.36 8.34
N ARG A 190 7.16 19.43 7.38
CA ARG A 190 5.91 19.19 6.65
C ARG A 190 4.68 19.01 7.55
N PRO A 191 4.73 18.26 8.68
CA PRO A 191 3.58 18.12 9.57
C PRO A 191 3.09 19.46 10.13
N PHE A 192 4.01 20.33 10.57
CA PHE A 192 3.68 21.68 11.04
C PHE A 192 3.06 22.54 9.94
N ILE A 193 3.66 22.54 8.75
CA ILE A 193 3.18 23.34 7.61
C ILE A 193 1.77 22.89 7.23
N LYS A 194 1.53 21.56 7.17
CA LYS A 194 0.22 20.99 6.85
C LYS A 194 -0.85 21.31 7.90
N LEU A 195 -0.47 21.40 9.17
CA LEU A 195 -1.35 21.85 10.26
C LEU A 195 -1.68 23.35 10.19
N ASN A 196 -0.87 24.15 9.50
CA ASN A 196 -0.97 25.61 9.54
C ASN A 196 -1.20 26.23 8.15
N THR A 197 -1.74 25.46 7.19
CA THR A 197 -1.97 25.96 5.81
C THR A 197 -2.90 27.17 5.74
N GLU A 198 -3.82 27.29 6.71
CA GLU A 198 -4.80 28.38 6.84
C GLU A 198 -4.25 29.58 7.63
N ASN A 199 -3.10 29.43 8.28
CA ASN A 199 -2.50 30.46 9.12
C ASN A 199 -1.55 31.33 8.30
N SER A 200 -1.84 32.63 8.22
CA SER A 200 -1.03 33.61 7.50
C SER A 200 0.36 33.85 8.12
N GLU A 201 0.56 33.50 9.39
CA GLU A 201 1.82 33.62 10.15
C GLU A 201 2.58 32.29 10.25
N VAL A 202 2.26 31.31 9.39
CA VAL A 202 2.85 29.96 9.44
C VAL A 202 4.38 29.98 9.40
N VAL A 203 5.00 30.92 8.68
CA VAL A 203 6.46 30.99 8.55
C VAL A 203 7.10 31.45 9.85
N SER A 204 6.65 32.58 10.41
CA SER A 204 7.18 33.11 11.67
C SER A 204 7.01 32.11 12.82
N LYS A 205 5.86 31.45 12.92
CA LYS A 205 5.64 30.43 13.94
C LYS A 205 6.50 29.19 13.73
N LEU A 206 6.76 28.79 12.48
CA LEU A 206 7.70 27.70 12.21
C LEU A 206 9.12 28.08 12.67
N GLU A 207 9.54 29.32 12.45
CA GLU A 207 10.85 29.79 12.93
C GLU A 207 10.96 29.78 14.45
N GLU A 208 9.92 30.23 15.16
CA GLU A 208 9.86 30.13 16.62
C GLU A 208 9.99 28.68 17.10
N GLU A 209 9.29 27.74 16.45
CA GLU A 209 9.38 26.32 16.80
C GLU A 209 10.74 25.71 16.46
N ILE A 210 11.38 26.14 15.37
CA ILE A 210 12.76 25.75 15.04
C ILE A 210 13.71 26.23 16.15
N GLN A 211 13.57 27.47 16.61
CA GLN A 211 14.39 28.04 17.68
C GLN A 211 14.19 27.34 19.03
N LYS A 212 12.96 26.89 19.33
CA LYS A 212 12.64 26.13 20.55
C LYS A 212 13.09 24.66 20.53
N GLY A 213 13.63 24.18 19.40
CA GLY A 213 14.01 22.78 19.23
C GLY A 213 12.86 21.93 18.68
N TYR A 214 12.42 22.24 17.45
CA TYR A 214 11.32 21.59 16.75
C TYR A 214 11.31 20.06 16.89
N ASP A 215 10.22 19.51 17.41
CA ASP A 215 9.98 18.06 17.51
C ASP A 215 8.94 17.61 16.48
N LYS A 216 9.42 16.94 15.43
CA LYS A 216 8.59 16.35 14.37
C LYS A 216 7.49 15.45 14.94
N SER A 217 7.81 14.65 15.96
CA SER A 217 6.88 13.67 16.52
C SER A 217 5.67 14.33 17.16
N VAL A 218 5.83 15.50 17.79
CA VAL A 218 4.72 16.27 18.38
C VAL A 218 3.75 16.74 17.29
N PHE A 219 4.26 17.30 16.19
CA PHE A 219 3.42 17.78 15.10
C PHE A 219 2.82 16.65 14.26
N GLU A 220 3.50 15.52 14.11
CA GLU A 220 2.90 14.32 13.50
C GLU A 220 1.72 13.80 14.31
N LYS A 221 1.82 13.77 15.64
CA LYS A 221 0.72 13.38 16.53
C LYS A 221 -0.48 14.32 16.38
N ARG A 222 -0.26 15.63 16.43
CA ARG A 222 -1.30 16.65 16.24
C ARG A 222 -1.95 16.55 14.86
N LEU A 223 -1.15 16.35 13.81
CA LEU A 223 -1.65 16.18 12.46
C LEU A 223 -2.52 14.93 12.34
N ASN A 224 -2.07 13.80 12.88
CA ASN A 224 -2.84 12.55 12.89
C ASN A 224 -4.19 12.73 13.59
N ILE A 225 -4.24 13.44 14.73
CA ILE A 225 -5.51 13.71 15.45
C ILE A 225 -6.40 14.66 14.67
N ARG A 226 -5.84 15.72 14.05
CA ARG A 226 -6.63 16.63 13.21
C ARG A 226 -7.22 15.89 12.02
N GLU A 227 -6.43 15.07 11.32
CA GLU A 227 -6.91 14.27 10.20
C GLU A 227 -7.95 13.24 10.65
N LEU A 228 -7.72 12.59 11.79
CA LEU A 228 -8.69 11.68 12.41
C LEU A 228 -10.03 12.38 12.63
N THR A 229 -10.04 13.55 13.27
CA THR A 229 -11.29 14.21 13.68
C THR A 229 -11.95 15.02 12.56
N GLN A 230 -11.22 15.39 11.51
CA GLN A 230 -11.78 16.10 10.35
C GLN A 230 -12.31 15.15 9.27
N ASN A 231 -11.63 14.03 9.03
CA ASN A 231 -11.94 13.15 7.90
C ASN A 231 -12.87 11.99 8.27
N ASN A 232 -12.96 11.65 9.56
CA ASN A 232 -13.76 10.52 10.02
C ASN A 232 -15.14 10.95 10.50
N SER A 233 -16.15 10.25 9.99
CA SER A 233 -17.53 10.70 10.09
C SER A 233 -18.15 10.52 11.46
N ILE A 234 -17.66 9.64 12.32
CA ILE A 234 -18.20 9.45 13.68
C ILE A 234 -17.25 9.91 14.79
N LEU A 235 -16.01 10.29 14.46
CA LEU A 235 -15.00 10.73 15.45
C LEU A 235 -14.92 12.25 15.61
N SER A 236 -15.65 13.02 14.79
CA SER A 236 -15.56 14.48 14.77
C SER A 236 -16.08 15.18 16.03
N ASN A 237 -16.92 14.53 16.84
CA ASN A 237 -17.37 15.06 18.15
C ASN A 237 -16.41 14.72 19.31
N MET A 238 -15.35 13.92 19.08
CA MET A 238 -14.38 13.64 20.13
C MET A 238 -13.51 14.87 20.41
N ASP A 239 -13.25 15.14 21.69
CA ASP A 239 -12.41 16.26 22.11
C ASP A 239 -10.96 16.07 21.65
N LYS A 240 -10.52 16.96 20.76
CA LYS A 240 -9.18 16.97 20.17
C LYS A 240 -8.09 17.20 21.22
N ASN A 241 -8.34 18.06 22.21
CA ASN A 241 -7.36 18.37 23.26
C ASN A 241 -7.11 17.15 24.14
N ILE A 242 -8.17 16.40 24.46
CA ILE A 242 -8.05 15.15 25.22
C ILE A 242 -7.31 14.08 24.41
N LEU A 243 -7.60 13.95 23.11
CA LEU A 243 -6.87 13.03 22.21
C LEU A 243 -5.39 13.40 22.09
N GLU A 244 -5.07 14.71 22.01
CA GLU A 244 -3.69 15.20 21.93
C GLU A 244 -2.92 14.90 23.21
N LYS A 245 -3.51 15.19 24.37
CA LYS A 245 -2.88 14.94 25.68
C LYS A 245 -2.60 13.45 25.92
N ASN A 246 -3.46 12.57 25.44
CA ASN A 246 -3.41 11.13 25.71
C ASN A 246 -3.02 10.28 24.49
N TYR A 247 -2.38 10.89 23.48
CA TYR A 247 -2.12 10.25 22.20
C TYR A 247 -1.45 8.87 22.34
N ASN A 248 -2.06 7.87 21.71
CA ASN A 248 -1.48 6.55 21.53
C ASN A 248 -1.87 6.02 20.14
N GLU A 249 -0.87 5.67 19.33
CA GLU A 249 -1.06 5.26 17.94
C GLU A 249 -1.95 4.01 17.82
N SER A 250 -1.76 3.01 18.68
CA SER A 250 -2.57 1.80 18.72
C SER A 250 -4.05 2.08 18.99
N ARG A 251 -4.34 3.00 19.93
CA ARG A 251 -5.72 3.43 20.24
C ARG A 251 -6.38 4.13 19.06
N ILE A 252 -5.64 5.05 18.43
CA ILE A 252 -6.10 5.81 17.27
C ILE A 252 -6.37 4.90 16.07
N ASN A 253 -5.51 3.89 15.84
CA ASN A 253 -5.69 2.91 14.77
C ASN A 253 -6.93 2.02 14.95
N VAL A 254 -7.28 1.68 16.19
CA VAL A 254 -8.55 0.98 16.48
C VAL A 254 -9.73 1.90 16.22
N LEU A 255 -9.72 3.15 16.70
CA LEU A 255 -10.80 4.11 16.41
C LEU A 255 -11.01 4.35 14.92
N ASN A 256 -9.92 4.47 14.14
CA ASN A 256 -9.98 4.56 12.68
C ASN A 256 -10.71 3.35 12.07
N ALA A 257 -10.38 2.14 12.50
CA ALA A 257 -11.04 0.93 12.00
C ALA A 257 -12.54 0.90 12.38
N VAL A 258 -12.89 1.43 13.55
CA VAL A 258 -14.29 1.59 13.99
C VAL A 258 -15.01 2.60 13.11
N ASP A 259 -14.42 3.76 12.82
CA ASP A 259 -15.03 4.77 11.93
C ASP A 259 -15.35 4.22 10.54
N MET A 260 -14.42 3.45 9.96
CA MET A 260 -14.61 2.84 8.63
C MET A 260 -15.80 1.87 8.55
N ILE A 261 -16.30 1.35 9.68
CA ILE A 261 -17.55 0.58 9.73
C ILE A 261 -18.73 1.48 9.35
N TYR A 262 -18.74 2.73 9.82
CA TYR A 262 -19.87 3.66 9.69
C TYR A 262 -19.67 4.72 8.61
N ALA A 263 -18.45 4.90 8.10
CA ALA A 263 -18.10 5.85 7.04
C ALA A 263 -19.01 5.81 5.81
N PRO A 264 -19.52 4.67 5.33
CA PRO A 264 -20.40 4.67 4.17
C PRO A 264 -21.90 4.89 4.50
N LEU A 265 -22.31 4.94 5.77
CA LEU A 265 -23.70 5.24 6.15
C LEU A 265 -24.10 6.69 5.78
N SER A 266 -25.41 6.97 5.71
CA SER A 266 -25.90 8.34 5.51
C SER A 266 -25.56 9.25 6.68
N ASN A 267 -25.46 10.57 6.45
CA ASN A 267 -25.10 11.55 7.47
C ASN A 267 -26.01 11.48 8.72
N ILE A 268 -27.32 11.26 8.54
CA ILE A 268 -28.28 11.12 9.65
C ILE A 268 -27.93 9.92 10.54
N LYS A 269 -27.57 8.79 9.94
CA LYS A 269 -27.17 7.57 10.65
C LYS A 269 -25.78 7.71 11.28
N GLN A 270 -24.87 8.43 10.63
CA GLN A 270 -23.57 8.73 11.23
C GLN A 270 -23.72 9.61 12.47
N GLU A 271 -24.64 10.57 12.45
CA GLU A 271 -24.89 11.49 13.57
C GLU A 271 -25.39 10.74 14.82
N SER A 272 -26.24 9.71 14.67
CA SER A 272 -26.69 8.91 15.82
C SER A 272 -25.54 8.14 16.49
N ILE A 273 -24.56 7.68 15.71
CA ILE A 273 -23.35 7.02 16.22
C ILE A 273 -22.37 8.03 16.81
N ARG A 274 -22.17 9.17 16.14
CA ARG A 274 -21.25 10.25 16.54
C ARG A 274 -21.60 10.82 17.93
N LYS A 275 -22.89 10.82 18.30
CA LYS A 275 -23.37 11.24 19.63
C LYS A 275 -23.01 10.27 20.76
N LYS A 276 -22.62 9.03 20.45
CA LYS A 276 -22.23 8.01 21.45
C LYS A 276 -20.76 8.18 21.88
N THR A 277 -20.37 9.40 22.24
CA THR A 277 -18.98 9.74 22.57
C THR A 277 -18.43 8.92 23.72
N ASP A 278 -19.24 8.58 24.72
CA ASP A 278 -18.81 7.81 25.89
C ASP A 278 -18.32 6.41 25.49
N ILE A 279 -19.01 5.77 24.54
CA ILE A 279 -18.65 4.44 24.02
C ILE A 279 -17.37 4.52 23.19
N LEU A 280 -17.21 5.58 22.38
CA LEU A 280 -15.99 5.82 21.61
C LEU A 280 -14.78 6.07 22.55
N TRP A 281 -14.99 6.83 23.62
CA TRP A 281 -13.98 7.02 24.66
C TRP A 281 -13.66 5.73 25.39
N GLU A 282 -14.64 4.86 25.64
CA GLU A 282 -14.38 3.56 26.23
C GLU A 282 -13.49 2.69 25.32
N ILE A 283 -13.79 2.63 24.02
CA ILE A 283 -12.94 1.93 23.04
C ILE A 283 -11.52 2.48 23.07
N TYR A 284 -11.38 3.81 23.10
CA TYR A 284 -10.08 4.46 23.16
C TYR A 284 -9.32 4.09 24.44
N ASN A 285 -9.92 4.32 25.61
CA ASN A 285 -9.28 4.18 26.91
C ASN A 285 -8.91 2.73 27.25
N THR A 286 -9.73 1.77 26.84
CA THR A 286 -9.50 0.34 27.11
C THR A 286 -8.55 -0.32 26.09
N THR A 287 -8.21 0.37 25.00
CA THR A 287 -7.25 -0.14 24.00
C THR A 287 -5.80 0.13 24.44
N ASN A 288 -4.93 -0.87 24.26
CA ASN A 288 -3.49 -0.82 24.52
C ASN A 288 -2.74 -1.69 23.49
N ASP A 289 -1.40 -1.65 23.50
CA ASP A 289 -0.58 -2.34 22.49
C ASP A 289 -0.77 -3.87 22.48
N LYS A 290 -1.21 -4.48 23.59
CA LYS A 290 -1.43 -5.93 23.69
C LYS A 290 -2.74 -6.38 23.04
N ASN A 291 -3.78 -5.54 23.06
CA ASN A 291 -5.12 -5.89 22.53
C ASN A 291 -5.45 -5.22 21.18
N ALA A 292 -4.76 -4.13 20.83
CA ALA A 292 -5.09 -3.32 19.66
C ALA A 292 -5.15 -4.11 18.34
N SER A 293 -4.19 -5.02 18.11
CA SER A 293 -4.16 -5.80 16.86
C SER A 293 -5.41 -6.67 16.68
N LEU A 294 -5.87 -7.34 17.75
CA LEU A 294 -7.07 -8.18 17.67
C LEU A 294 -8.33 -7.33 17.56
N ARG A 295 -8.44 -6.26 18.36
CA ARG A 295 -9.56 -5.30 18.30
C ARG A 295 -9.72 -4.72 16.88
N GLN A 296 -8.61 -4.30 16.25
CA GLN A 296 -8.61 -3.79 14.88
C GLN A 296 -9.07 -4.86 13.87
N LYS A 297 -8.69 -6.14 14.04
CA LYS A 297 -9.16 -7.23 13.17
C LYS A 297 -10.66 -7.49 13.34
N VAL A 298 -11.19 -7.38 14.55
CA VAL A 298 -12.64 -7.48 14.82
C VAL A 298 -13.40 -6.33 14.16
N ALA A 299 -12.92 -5.08 14.25
CA ALA A 299 -13.54 -3.96 13.54
C ALA A 299 -13.51 -4.16 12.00
N ASN A 300 -12.35 -4.55 11.46
CA ASN A 300 -12.16 -4.80 10.03
C ASN A 300 -13.00 -5.96 9.49
N PHE A 301 -13.39 -6.90 10.36
CA PHE A 301 -14.32 -7.97 10.00
C PHE A 301 -15.67 -7.40 9.55
N ALA A 302 -16.25 -6.47 10.31
CA ALA A 302 -17.53 -5.85 9.97
C ALA A 302 -17.48 -5.15 8.61
N ILE A 303 -16.39 -4.45 8.31
CA ILE A 303 -16.19 -3.76 7.03
C ILE A 303 -16.30 -4.73 5.84
N ARG A 304 -15.77 -5.96 6.00
CA ARG A 304 -15.63 -6.93 4.90
C ARG A 304 -16.80 -7.92 4.79
N LYS A 305 -17.51 -8.17 5.88
CA LYS A 305 -18.39 -9.35 6.00
C LYS A 305 -19.83 -9.02 6.38
N ILE A 306 -20.08 -7.88 6.99
CA ILE A 306 -21.44 -7.43 7.31
C ILE A 306 -21.97 -6.68 6.10
N ASN A 307 -23.21 -7.01 5.69
CA ASN A 307 -23.85 -6.33 4.57
C ASN A 307 -23.94 -4.83 4.87
N PHE A 308 -23.59 -4.02 3.88
CA PHE A 308 -23.57 -2.56 3.99
C PHE A 308 -24.93 -2.00 4.47
N GLU A 309 -26.03 -2.52 3.93
CA GLU A 309 -27.40 -2.08 4.24
C GLU A 309 -27.80 -2.34 5.70
N ASN A 310 -27.20 -3.36 6.33
CA ASN A 310 -27.55 -3.80 7.67
C ASN A 310 -26.55 -3.33 8.74
N ARG A 311 -25.50 -2.57 8.39
CA ARG A 311 -24.41 -2.24 9.34
C ARG A 311 -24.87 -1.58 10.64
N GLU A 312 -25.94 -0.79 10.61
CA GLU A 312 -26.50 -0.16 11.81
C GLU A 312 -27.07 -1.20 12.81
N GLN A 313 -27.66 -2.27 12.31
CA GLN A 313 -28.25 -3.35 13.11
C GLN A 313 -27.22 -4.42 13.44
N ASP A 314 -26.41 -4.81 12.45
CA ASP A 314 -25.49 -5.94 12.56
C ASP A 314 -24.13 -5.55 13.14
N ALA A 315 -23.74 -4.27 13.09
CA ALA A 315 -22.48 -3.77 13.63
C ALA A 315 -22.70 -2.73 14.74
N GLN A 316 -23.58 -3.03 15.71
CA GLN A 316 -23.85 -2.15 16.85
C GLN A 316 -22.57 -1.85 17.66
N LEU A 317 -22.37 -0.57 17.98
CA LEU A 317 -21.19 -0.10 18.70
C LEU A 317 -21.11 -0.69 20.11
N GLU A 318 -22.26 -0.83 20.78
CA GLU A 318 -22.40 -1.46 22.10
C GLU A 318 -21.95 -2.93 22.08
N SER A 319 -22.39 -3.70 21.07
CA SER A 319 -21.96 -5.09 20.90
C SER A 319 -20.45 -5.18 20.65
N LEU A 320 -19.89 -4.25 19.87
CA LEU A 320 -18.45 -4.21 19.63
C LEU A 320 -17.66 -4.02 20.92
N VAL A 321 -18.07 -3.10 21.79
CA VAL A 321 -17.42 -2.88 23.08
C VAL A 321 -17.49 -4.12 23.97
N LYS A 322 -18.65 -4.78 24.04
CA LYS A 322 -18.78 -6.02 24.82
C LYS A 322 -17.91 -7.16 24.27
N ILE A 323 -17.80 -7.29 22.95
CA ILE A 323 -16.85 -8.23 22.33
C ILE A 323 -15.43 -7.91 22.79
N TYR A 324 -15.03 -6.63 22.76
CA TYR A 324 -13.70 -6.20 23.22
C TYR A 324 -13.44 -6.55 24.69
N ARG A 325 -14.41 -6.34 25.58
CA ARG A 325 -14.28 -6.74 26.99
C ARG A 325 -14.10 -8.25 27.11
N HIS A 326 -14.96 -9.05 26.45
CA HIS A 326 -14.86 -10.51 26.50
C HIS A 326 -13.53 -11.07 25.99
N ILE A 327 -13.00 -10.58 24.86
CA ILE A 327 -11.72 -11.09 24.32
C ILE A 327 -10.50 -10.65 25.14
N ASP A 328 -10.62 -9.56 25.90
CA ASP A 328 -9.53 -9.05 26.73
C ASP A 328 -9.49 -9.75 28.10
N GLU A 329 -10.66 -10.10 28.64
CA GLU A 329 -10.81 -10.73 29.95
C GLU A 329 -10.76 -12.27 29.90
N ASN A 330 -11.19 -12.88 28.79
CA ASN A 330 -11.32 -14.35 28.68
C ASN A 330 -10.40 -14.95 27.59
N PRO A 331 -9.39 -15.75 27.94
CA PRO A 331 -8.49 -16.42 26.98
C PRO A 331 -9.20 -17.35 25.99
N MET A 332 -10.29 -18.00 26.40
CA MET A 332 -11.09 -18.87 25.51
C MET A 332 -11.86 -18.05 24.48
N ALA A 333 -12.42 -16.90 24.88
CA ALA A 333 -13.07 -15.95 23.97
C ALA A 333 -12.05 -15.40 22.95
N LYS A 334 -10.86 -15.03 23.42
CA LYS A 334 -9.75 -14.59 22.57
C LYS A 334 -9.35 -15.65 21.55
N THR A 335 -9.22 -16.90 21.98
CA THR A 335 -8.87 -18.04 21.13
C THR A 335 -9.94 -18.23 20.04
N PHE A 336 -11.21 -18.28 20.43
CA PHE A 336 -12.32 -18.43 19.52
C PHE A 336 -12.34 -17.31 18.47
N VAL A 337 -12.33 -16.03 18.88
CA VAL A 337 -12.40 -14.90 17.95
C VAL A 337 -11.18 -14.88 17.03
N THR A 338 -9.99 -15.17 17.55
CA THR A 338 -8.78 -15.25 16.72
C THR A 338 -8.90 -16.34 15.65
N GLN A 339 -9.38 -17.53 16.03
CA GLN A 339 -9.59 -18.64 15.12
C GLN A 339 -10.68 -18.34 14.09
N ALA A 340 -11.81 -17.79 14.53
CA ALA A 340 -12.95 -17.46 13.68
C ALA A 340 -12.58 -16.43 12.60
N LEU A 341 -11.77 -15.42 12.95
CA LEU A 341 -11.25 -14.44 12.01
C LEU A 341 -10.22 -15.04 11.05
N LYS A 342 -9.34 -15.94 11.53
CA LYS A 342 -8.30 -16.59 10.72
C LYS A 342 -8.89 -17.57 9.70
N ASP A 343 -9.85 -18.38 10.13
CA ASP A 343 -10.47 -19.42 9.32
C ASP A 343 -11.73 -18.94 8.58
N ASN A 344 -12.04 -17.64 8.70
CA ASN A 344 -13.12 -16.95 8.01
C ASN A 344 -14.49 -17.59 8.28
N TYR A 345 -14.82 -17.74 9.57
CA TYR A 345 -16.14 -18.20 10.01
C TYR A 345 -17.22 -17.23 9.53
N ARG A 346 -18.44 -17.73 9.32
CA ARG A 346 -19.58 -16.94 8.84
C ARG A 346 -20.27 -16.18 9.99
N LEU A 347 -19.56 -15.25 10.61
CA LEU A 347 -20.12 -14.41 11.68
C LEU A 347 -20.97 -13.29 11.04
N ARG A 348 -22.29 -13.31 11.23
CA ARG A 348 -23.19 -12.40 10.47
C ARG A 348 -23.34 -11.01 11.10
N SER A 349 -23.12 -10.88 12.41
CA SER A 349 -23.26 -9.61 13.14
C SER A 349 -22.39 -9.62 14.41
N PHE A 350 -22.08 -8.43 14.94
CA PHE A 350 -21.46 -8.27 16.26
C PHE A 350 -22.35 -8.84 17.36
N THR A 351 -23.66 -8.64 17.31
CA THR A 351 -24.58 -9.19 18.31
C THR A 351 -24.52 -10.72 18.37
N ASN A 352 -24.32 -11.41 17.24
CA ASN A 352 -24.19 -12.86 17.24
C ASN A 352 -22.86 -13.33 17.83
N ILE A 353 -21.78 -12.58 17.59
CA ILE A 353 -20.47 -12.83 18.21
C ILE A 353 -20.58 -12.59 19.71
N GLU A 354 -21.12 -11.46 20.14
CA GLU A 354 -21.38 -11.12 21.54
C GLU A 354 -22.14 -12.25 22.25
N LYS A 355 -23.31 -12.66 21.71
CA LYS A 355 -24.10 -13.76 22.29
C LYS A 355 -23.31 -15.05 22.43
N THR A 356 -22.50 -15.40 21.43
CA THR A 356 -21.61 -16.57 21.48
C THR A 356 -20.59 -16.45 22.60
N LEU A 357 -20.01 -15.26 22.81
CA LEU A 357 -19.04 -15.02 23.87
C LEU A 357 -19.66 -14.99 25.27
N SER A 358 -20.90 -14.51 25.40
CA SER A 358 -21.58 -14.38 26.69
C SER A 358 -22.28 -15.67 27.16
N LYS A 359 -22.74 -16.51 26.22
CA LYS A 359 -23.57 -17.70 26.52
C LYS A 359 -23.03 -19.03 25.97
N GLY A 360 -22.08 -18.97 25.03
CA GLY A 360 -21.55 -20.18 24.39
C GLY A 360 -20.68 -21.02 25.31
N ASN A 361 -20.73 -22.33 25.15
CA ASN A 361 -19.76 -23.25 25.74
C ASN A 361 -18.41 -23.09 25.03
N LEU A 362 -17.65 -22.06 25.38
CA LEU A 362 -16.39 -21.68 24.73
C LEU A 362 -15.34 -22.81 24.78
N GLU A 363 -15.39 -23.66 25.80
CA GLU A 363 -14.53 -24.84 25.91
C GLU A 363 -14.85 -25.84 24.80
N LEU A 364 -16.13 -26.18 24.65
CA LEU A 364 -16.61 -27.06 23.58
C LEU A 364 -16.30 -26.47 22.19
N ILE A 365 -16.55 -25.18 22.00
CA ILE A 365 -16.32 -24.47 20.75
C ILE A 365 -14.84 -24.52 20.34
N ASN A 366 -13.93 -24.27 21.29
CA ASN A 366 -12.50 -24.29 21.01
C ASN A 366 -11.95 -25.71 20.80
N LYS A 367 -12.63 -26.72 21.35
CA LYS A 367 -12.27 -28.14 21.17
C LYS A 367 -12.61 -28.66 19.77
N TYR A 368 -13.66 -28.14 19.13
CA TYR A 368 -14.20 -28.63 17.84
C TYR A 368 -14.30 -27.53 16.76
N PRO A 369 -13.18 -26.92 16.35
CA PRO A 369 -13.20 -25.73 15.48
C PRO A 369 -13.67 -26.01 14.04
N ALA A 370 -13.55 -27.24 13.53
CA ALA A 370 -14.00 -27.56 12.17
C ALA A 370 -15.52 -27.71 12.11
N GLU A 371 -16.08 -28.37 13.11
CA GLU A 371 -17.50 -28.61 13.30
C GLU A 371 -18.23 -27.30 13.59
N VAL A 372 -17.66 -26.46 14.46
CA VAL A 372 -18.19 -25.11 14.74
C VAL A 372 -18.23 -24.26 13.47
N LYS A 373 -17.18 -24.33 12.65
CA LYS A 373 -17.15 -23.59 11.38
C LYS A 373 -18.27 -24.02 10.46
N GLU A 374 -18.50 -25.33 10.34
CA GLU A 374 -19.58 -25.91 9.54
C GLU A 374 -20.97 -25.59 10.12
N TYR A 375 -21.11 -25.61 11.45
CA TYR A 375 -22.36 -25.21 12.11
C TYR A 375 -22.74 -23.77 11.76
N LEU A 376 -21.77 -22.85 11.83
CA LEU A 376 -21.95 -21.43 11.49
C LEU A 376 -22.24 -21.18 10.01
N TRP A 377 -22.01 -22.15 9.11
CA TRP A 377 -22.46 -22.01 7.72
C TRP A 377 -23.98 -21.99 7.61
N ASN A 378 -24.64 -22.79 8.44
CA ASN A 378 -26.08 -23.03 8.40
C ASN A 378 -26.82 -22.24 9.50
N HIS A 379 -26.14 -21.85 10.58
CA HIS A 379 -26.74 -21.13 11.70
C HIS A 379 -26.20 -19.70 11.84
N ASN A 380 -26.97 -18.85 12.52
CA ASN A 380 -26.63 -17.44 12.70
C ASN A 380 -25.73 -17.19 13.92
N ASN A 381 -25.78 -18.06 14.93
CA ASN A 381 -24.94 -18.03 16.14
C ASN A 381 -24.68 -19.47 16.62
N ILE A 382 -23.79 -19.64 17.59
CA ILE A 382 -23.43 -20.94 18.21
C ILE A 382 -23.56 -20.88 19.74
N ALA A 383 -24.36 -19.96 20.27
CA ALA A 383 -24.50 -19.82 21.72
C ALA A 383 -25.04 -21.11 22.36
N ASP A 384 -25.89 -21.83 21.62
CA ASP A 384 -26.59 -23.02 22.13
C ASP A 384 -26.06 -24.33 21.50
N ILE A 385 -24.85 -24.32 20.92
CA ILE A 385 -24.28 -25.53 20.30
C ILE A 385 -24.06 -26.62 21.35
N THR A 386 -24.61 -27.80 21.10
CA THR A 386 -24.49 -28.96 21.99
C THR A 386 -23.44 -29.95 21.48
N ILE A 387 -23.08 -30.94 22.32
CA ILE A 387 -22.22 -32.05 21.90
C ILE A 387 -22.92 -32.88 20.80
N GLU A 388 -24.24 -33.06 20.91
CA GLU A 388 -25.05 -33.80 19.93
C GLU A 388 -24.99 -33.14 18.54
N ASP A 389 -25.08 -31.81 18.48
CA ASP A 389 -24.92 -31.04 17.23
C ASP A 389 -23.53 -31.27 16.60
N ILE A 390 -22.48 -31.31 17.43
CA ILE A 390 -21.11 -31.53 16.98
C ILE A 390 -20.95 -32.96 16.44
N GLU A 391 -21.50 -33.96 17.13
CA GLU A 391 -21.48 -35.35 16.69
C GLU A 391 -22.24 -35.53 15.37
N GLU A 392 -23.39 -34.88 15.23
CA GLU A 392 -24.17 -34.91 13.99
C GLU A 392 -23.37 -34.29 12.83
N ILE A 393 -22.76 -33.12 13.02
CA ILE A 393 -21.93 -32.47 12.00
C ILE A 393 -20.70 -33.31 11.66
N ASN A 394 -20.03 -33.87 12.66
CA ASN A 394 -18.87 -34.72 12.45
C ASN A 394 -19.26 -35.96 11.63
N SER A 395 -20.43 -36.55 11.89
CA SER A 395 -20.97 -37.65 11.07
C SER A 395 -21.20 -37.22 9.61
N LYS A 396 -21.73 -36.01 9.37
CA LYS A 396 -21.95 -35.44 8.03
C LYS A 396 -20.64 -35.17 7.29
N ILE A 397 -19.65 -34.57 7.97
CA ILE A 397 -18.30 -34.33 7.42
C ILE A 397 -17.63 -35.66 7.05
N ASN A 398 -17.69 -36.65 7.94
CA ASN A 398 -17.12 -37.97 7.70
C ASN A 398 -17.84 -38.70 6.56
N ASN A 399 -19.17 -38.60 6.46
CA ASN A 399 -19.93 -39.19 5.36
C ASN A 399 -19.66 -38.51 4.01
N HIS A 400 -19.48 -37.18 3.98
CA HIS A 400 -19.05 -36.48 2.78
C HIS A 400 -17.63 -36.89 2.34
N SER A 401 -16.70 -37.05 3.28
CA SER A 401 -15.34 -37.54 2.99
C SER A 401 -15.35 -38.97 2.44
N LYS A 402 -16.19 -39.87 3.01
CA LYS A 402 -16.41 -41.23 2.51
C LYS A 402 -17.00 -41.22 1.11
N LYS A 403 -18.06 -40.45 0.86
CA LYS A 403 -18.71 -40.36 -0.46
C LYS A 403 -17.77 -39.79 -1.53
N TYR A 404 -16.93 -38.81 -1.19
CA TYR A 404 -15.92 -38.28 -2.09
C TYR A 404 -14.81 -39.30 -2.39
N SER A 405 -14.37 -40.06 -1.38
CA SER A 405 -13.38 -41.13 -1.55
C SER A 405 -13.90 -42.29 -2.40
N ILE A 406 -15.19 -42.62 -2.28
CA ILE A 406 -15.86 -43.64 -3.11
C ILE A 406 -15.95 -43.16 -4.56
N ASN A 407 -16.41 -41.92 -4.80
CA ASN A 407 -16.48 -41.33 -6.14
C ASN A 407 -15.10 -41.21 -6.81
N LEU A 408 -14.06 -40.91 -6.03
CA LEU A 408 -12.68 -40.87 -6.53
C LEU A 408 -12.18 -42.29 -6.87
N LYS A 409 -12.47 -43.29 -6.03
CA LYS A 409 -12.17 -44.70 -6.31
C LYS A 409 -12.89 -45.22 -7.54
N GLU A 410 -14.15 -44.85 -7.76
CA GLU A 410 -14.90 -45.24 -8.95
C GLU A 410 -14.37 -44.55 -10.21
N LYS A 411 -13.99 -43.26 -10.15
CA LYS A 411 -13.30 -42.58 -11.25
C LYS A 411 -11.93 -43.20 -11.56
N ILE A 412 -11.16 -43.57 -10.54
CA ILE A 412 -9.89 -44.29 -10.68
C ILE A 412 -10.16 -45.68 -11.31
N LYS A 413 -11.16 -46.42 -10.83
CA LYS A 413 -11.55 -47.72 -11.39
C LYS A 413 -11.97 -47.65 -12.86
N ALA A 414 -12.67 -46.58 -13.25
CA ALA A 414 -13.06 -46.31 -14.63
C ALA A 414 -11.89 -45.85 -15.52
N MET A 415 -10.86 -45.21 -14.94
CA MET A 415 -9.62 -44.87 -15.67
C MET A 415 -8.72 -46.08 -15.92
N PHE A 416 -8.80 -47.12 -15.07
CA PHE A 416 -7.92 -48.31 -15.13
C PHE A 416 -8.63 -49.59 -15.62
N SER A 417 -9.81 -49.48 -16.24
CA SER A 417 -10.60 -50.62 -16.74
C SER A 417 -10.13 -51.23 -18.07
N PHE A 418 -8.84 -51.10 -18.43
CA PHE A 418 -8.21 -51.90 -19.47
C PHE A 418 -7.25 -52.92 -18.84
N LYS A 419 -7.39 -54.18 -19.24
CA LYS A 419 -6.86 -55.42 -18.63
C LYS A 419 -5.34 -55.52 -18.38
N LYS A 420 -4.55 -54.45 -18.49
CA LYS A 420 -3.10 -54.48 -18.28
C LYS A 420 -2.59 -53.91 -16.95
N ASP A 421 -3.43 -53.25 -16.14
CA ASP A 421 -2.95 -52.52 -14.95
C ASP A 421 -3.71 -52.84 -13.64
N GLN A 422 -3.86 -54.14 -13.31
CA GLN A 422 -4.42 -54.53 -12.00
C GLN A 422 -3.50 -54.20 -10.80
N ASN A 423 -2.18 -54.17 -11.00
CA ASN A 423 -1.22 -53.84 -9.93
C ASN A 423 -1.22 -52.34 -9.56
N LEU A 424 -1.43 -51.45 -10.54
CA LEU A 424 -1.54 -50.00 -10.31
C LEU A 424 -2.82 -49.61 -9.55
N TYR A 425 -3.90 -50.37 -9.73
CA TYR A 425 -5.15 -50.18 -8.99
C TYR A 425 -5.01 -50.60 -7.50
N LEU A 426 -4.24 -51.66 -7.22
CA LEU A 426 -3.95 -52.12 -5.85
C LEU A 426 -3.07 -51.12 -5.07
N ASP A 427 -2.04 -50.56 -5.70
CA ASP A 427 -1.18 -49.53 -5.09
C ASP A 427 -1.93 -48.21 -4.84
N ALA A 428 -2.75 -47.77 -5.80
CA ALA A 428 -3.57 -46.56 -5.65
C ALA A 428 -4.66 -46.69 -4.57
N THR A 429 -5.20 -47.90 -4.36
CA THR A 429 -6.22 -48.15 -3.32
C THR A 429 -5.62 -48.37 -1.93
N GLN A 430 -4.39 -48.88 -1.82
CA GLN A 430 -3.65 -48.93 -0.54
C GLN A 430 -3.23 -47.54 -0.06
N ALA A 431 -2.84 -46.63 -0.97
CA ALA A 431 -2.53 -45.23 -0.63
C ALA A 431 -3.75 -44.41 -0.13
N LEU A 432 -4.98 -44.87 -0.42
CA LEU A 432 -6.24 -44.26 0.02
C LEU A 432 -6.77 -44.82 1.35
N LYS A 433 -6.12 -45.81 1.97
CA LYS A 433 -6.40 -46.19 3.36
C LYS A 433 -5.74 -45.14 4.28
N ILE A 434 -6.52 -44.18 4.73
CA ILE A 434 -6.17 -43.35 5.90
C ILE A 434 -5.95 -44.31 7.07
N PRO A 435 -4.81 -44.25 7.81
CA PRO A 435 -4.69 -45.02 9.04
C PRO A 435 -5.67 -44.46 10.07
N GLN A 436 -6.75 -45.19 10.33
CA GLN A 436 -7.69 -44.95 11.43
C GLN A 436 -7.11 -45.33 12.81
N SER A 437 -5.82 -45.61 12.92
CA SER A 437 -5.17 -46.05 14.15
C SER A 437 -4.29 -44.95 14.78
N THR A 438 -4.89 -43.85 15.24
CA THR A 438 -4.30 -43.04 16.33
C THR A 438 -5.32 -42.21 17.13
N GLN A 439 -6.62 -42.53 17.10
CA GLN A 439 -7.65 -41.83 17.87
C GLN A 439 -8.30 -42.64 19.01
N LYS A 440 -7.72 -43.78 19.41
CA LYS A 440 -8.25 -44.59 20.54
C LYS A 440 -7.32 -44.77 21.74
N GLN A 441 -6.22 -44.04 21.83
CA GLN A 441 -5.39 -44.00 23.06
C GLN A 441 -5.06 -42.56 23.43
N LYS A 442 -6.04 -41.89 24.06
CA LYS A 442 -5.84 -40.79 25.02
C LYS A 442 -7.16 -40.51 25.75
N LEU A 443 -7.74 -41.57 26.28
CA LEU A 443 -8.52 -41.50 27.51
C LEU A 443 -7.72 -42.34 28.51
N ASN A 444 -7.45 -41.75 29.67
CA ASN A 444 -6.66 -42.25 30.80
C ASN A 444 -5.13 -42.22 30.62
N ILE A 445 -4.49 -41.13 31.06
CA ILE A 445 -3.53 -41.12 32.19
C ILE A 445 -3.75 -39.77 32.91
N ILE A 446 -3.91 -39.87 34.23
CA ILE A 446 -4.14 -38.83 35.22
C ILE A 446 -2.78 -38.29 35.72
N GLU A 447 -2.79 -37.03 36.19
CA GLU A 447 -1.89 -36.39 37.18
C GLU A 447 -0.42 -36.03 36.87
N ASN A 448 -0.14 -34.77 37.22
CA ASN A 448 1.09 -34.21 37.77
C ASN A 448 2.35 -34.11 36.90
N ALA A 449 2.59 -32.90 36.38
CA ALA A 449 3.82 -32.16 36.62
C ALA A 449 3.65 -30.67 36.26
N VAL A 450 3.41 -29.84 37.27
CA VAL A 450 3.74 -28.41 37.26
C VAL A 450 5.27 -28.30 37.29
N VAL A 451 5.88 -27.65 36.30
CA VAL A 451 7.21 -27.03 36.44
C VAL A 451 7.23 -25.69 35.69
N PRO A 452 7.82 -24.61 36.25
CA PRO A 452 7.56 -23.23 35.86
C PRO A 452 8.37 -22.73 34.66
N LEU A 453 7.90 -21.59 34.14
CA LEU A 453 8.52 -20.69 33.16
C LEU A 453 10.04 -20.48 33.40
N LYS A 454 10.84 -20.66 32.34
CA LYS A 454 12.14 -19.98 32.17
C LYS A 454 12.07 -19.10 30.94
N GLY A 455 12.12 -17.80 31.18
CA GLY A 455 12.03 -16.76 30.16
C GLY A 455 13.22 -16.76 29.20
N LYS A 456 12.98 -16.22 28.01
CA LYS A 456 14.01 -15.62 27.17
C LYS A 456 13.43 -14.43 26.40
N GLU A 457 14.01 -13.28 26.75
CA GLU A 457 14.49 -12.22 25.86
C GLU A 457 13.45 -11.44 25.02
N THR A 458 13.25 -10.21 25.47
CA THR A 458 12.72 -9.05 24.74
C THR A 458 13.39 -8.90 23.37
N TYR A 459 12.62 -9.08 22.30
CA TYR A 459 12.99 -8.60 20.97
C TYR A 459 12.52 -7.16 20.78
N SER A 460 13.48 -6.25 20.57
CA SER A 460 13.21 -4.84 20.24
C SER A 460 12.32 -4.73 19.01
N SER A 461 11.25 -3.93 19.09
CA SER A 461 10.41 -3.56 17.96
C SER A 461 11.24 -2.81 16.90
N LYS A 462 11.62 -3.50 15.83
CA LYS A 462 12.15 -2.85 14.62
C LYS A 462 10.98 -2.25 13.83
N THR A 463 10.96 -0.92 13.73
CA THR A 463 10.07 -0.16 12.84
C THR A 463 10.42 -0.41 11.38
N TYR A 464 9.42 -0.69 10.53
CA TYR A 464 9.63 -1.07 9.12
C TYR A 464 9.38 0.11 8.15
N PRO A 465 10.35 0.50 7.31
CA PRO A 465 10.17 1.57 6.33
C PRO A 465 9.31 1.16 5.13
N SER A 466 8.73 2.11 4.40
CA SER A 466 7.82 1.93 3.27
C SER A 466 8.44 1.20 2.05
N THR A 467 7.61 0.46 1.31
CA THR A 467 7.98 -0.30 0.10
C THR A 467 8.48 0.65 -1.02
N PRO A 468 9.64 0.38 -1.65
CA PRO A 468 10.17 1.25 -2.70
C PRO A 468 9.31 1.24 -3.98
N ILE A 469 9.06 2.41 -4.57
CA ILE A 469 8.33 2.57 -5.84
C ILE A 469 9.31 2.37 -7.01
N PHE A 470 9.13 1.31 -7.81
CA PHE A 470 10.00 0.98 -8.95
C PHE A 470 9.31 1.29 -10.30
N CYS A 471 9.99 2.00 -11.22
CA CYS A 471 9.46 2.35 -12.55
C CYS A 471 9.95 1.42 -13.69
N GLY A 472 9.13 1.27 -14.75
CA GLY A 472 9.53 0.74 -16.07
C GLY A 472 10.06 -0.71 -16.12
N LYS A 473 11.12 -0.96 -16.90
CA LYS A 473 11.71 -2.28 -17.19
C LYS A 473 12.11 -3.08 -15.94
N LYS A 474 12.46 -2.40 -14.84
CA LYS A 474 12.82 -3.04 -13.56
C LYS A 474 11.59 -3.67 -12.89
N LYS A 475 10.40 -3.08 -13.03
CA LYS A 475 9.13 -3.63 -12.51
C LYS A 475 8.80 -5.00 -13.11
N ASN A 476 8.98 -5.17 -14.43
CA ASN A 476 8.75 -6.46 -15.09
C ASN A 476 9.73 -7.55 -14.64
N ILE A 477 10.99 -7.19 -14.35
CA ILE A 477 11.98 -8.13 -13.81
C ILE A 477 11.59 -8.55 -12.39
N ILE A 478 11.15 -7.59 -11.55
CA ILE A 478 10.69 -7.86 -10.19
C ILE A 478 9.48 -8.81 -10.19
N ILE A 479 8.48 -8.54 -11.04
CA ILE A 479 7.28 -9.38 -11.18
C ILE A 479 7.67 -10.81 -11.54
N LYS A 480 8.50 -11.00 -12.58
CA LYS A 480 8.94 -12.34 -13.02
C LYS A 480 9.75 -13.09 -11.96
N ILE A 481 10.62 -12.38 -11.23
CA ILE A 481 11.37 -12.98 -10.12
C ILE A 481 10.40 -13.45 -9.02
N ASN A 482 9.45 -12.61 -8.63
CA ASN A 482 8.48 -12.94 -7.60
C ASN A 482 7.57 -14.10 -8.03
N GLU A 483 7.10 -14.15 -9.28
CA GLU A 483 6.31 -15.27 -9.82
C GLU A 483 7.07 -16.60 -9.76
N ILE A 484 8.35 -16.60 -10.14
CA ILE A 484 9.20 -17.80 -10.08
C ILE A 484 9.42 -18.25 -8.63
N ILE A 485 9.65 -17.31 -7.71
CA ILE A 485 9.88 -17.61 -6.29
C ILE A 485 8.59 -18.12 -5.64
N ASP A 486 7.46 -17.42 -5.84
CA ASP A 486 6.15 -17.78 -5.26
C ASP A 486 5.68 -19.17 -5.76
N SER A 487 5.88 -19.47 -7.05
CA SER A 487 5.53 -20.79 -7.62
C SER A 487 6.41 -21.94 -7.12
N LYS A 488 7.64 -21.68 -6.66
CA LYS A 488 8.59 -22.70 -6.20
C LYS A 488 8.70 -22.83 -4.68
N LEU A 489 8.22 -21.84 -3.91
CA LEU A 489 8.32 -21.75 -2.45
C LEU A 489 6.97 -21.74 -1.71
N ALA A 490 5.91 -22.29 -2.29
CA ALA A 490 4.48 -22.21 -1.89
C ALA A 490 4.07 -22.56 -0.42
N ARG A 491 4.99 -22.62 0.55
CA ARG A 491 4.77 -22.84 1.99
C ARG A 491 5.63 -21.92 2.87
N LEU A 492 5.67 -20.63 2.57
CA LEU A 492 6.28 -19.62 3.46
C LEU A 492 5.20 -18.72 4.06
N ASN A 493 5.33 -18.38 5.34
CA ASN A 493 4.36 -17.59 6.09
C ASN A 493 4.31 -16.15 5.54
N SER A 494 3.16 -15.48 5.64
CA SER A 494 2.88 -14.20 4.95
C SER A 494 3.80 -13.04 5.33
N GLU A 495 4.42 -13.04 6.52
CA GLU A 495 5.35 -11.97 6.95
C GLU A 495 6.75 -12.12 6.34
N GLU A 496 7.31 -13.34 6.29
CA GLU A 496 8.60 -13.60 5.64
C GLU A 496 8.53 -13.26 4.13
N GLN A 497 7.38 -13.50 3.49
CA GLN A 497 7.16 -13.18 2.08
C GLN A 497 7.25 -11.69 1.77
N LEU A 498 6.82 -10.80 2.68
CA LEU A 498 6.77 -9.36 2.43
C LEU A 498 8.18 -8.72 2.47
N TRP A 499 9.02 -9.10 3.44
CA TRP A 499 10.41 -8.65 3.49
C TRP A 499 11.19 -9.21 2.29
N GLN A 500 11.06 -10.51 2.02
CA GLN A 500 11.74 -11.17 0.91
C GLN A 500 11.39 -10.52 -0.42
N LYS A 501 10.10 -10.23 -0.67
CA LYS A 501 9.67 -9.49 -1.88
C LYS A 501 10.29 -8.11 -1.98
N ARG A 502 10.53 -7.41 -0.85
CA ARG A 502 11.21 -6.12 -0.83
C ARG A 502 12.70 -6.23 -1.15
N ASP A 503 13.42 -7.14 -0.48
CA ASP A 503 14.87 -7.30 -0.68
C ASP A 503 15.20 -7.85 -2.06
N TYR A 504 14.37 -8.76 -2.58
CA TYR A 504 14.44 -9.19 -3.97
C TYR A 504 14.13 -8.06 -4.93
N ALA A 505 13.14 -7.20 -4.63
CA ALA A 505 12.83 -6.06 -5.49
C ALA A 505 13.99 -5.05 -5.56
N ILE A 506 14.65 -4.78 -4.42
CA ILE A 506 15.82 -3.90 -4.35
C ILE A 506 16.97 -4.48 -5.19
N LYS A 507 17.25 -5.77 -5.02
CA LYS A 507 18.34 -6.50 -5.69
C LYS A 507 17.94 -7.06 -7.08
N ALA A 508 16.72 -6.84 -7.58
CA ALA A 508 16.27 -7.44 -8.83
C ALA A 508 17.10 -6.98 -10.03
N THR A 509 17.69 -7.94 -10.75
CA THR A 509 18.45 -7.71 -11.99
C THR A 509 18.13 -8.79 -13.02
N LYS A 510 18.33 -8.48 -14.31
CA LYS A 510 18.21 -9.47 -15.40
C LYS A 510 19.15 -10.66 -15.21
N ILE A 511 20.32 -10.42 -14.62
CA ILE A 511 21.30 -11.45 -14.27
C ILE A 511 20.71 -12.45 -13.26
N ARG A 512 20.16 -11.94 -12.15
CA ARG A 512 19.55 -12.79 -11.13
C ARG A 512 18.31 -13.53 -11.65
N LEU A 513 17.48 -12.88 -12.48
CA LEU A 513 16.36 -13.54 -13.17
C LEU A 513 16.81 -14.73 -14.01
N ASN A 514 17.87 -14.56 -14.80
CA ASN A 514 18.36 -15.62 -15.68
C ASN A 514 19.01 -16.79 -14.93
N LEU A 515 19.54 -16.57 -13.72
CA LEU A 515 20.19 -17.62 -12.91
C LEU A 515 19.21 -18.39 -12.02
N LEU A 516 18.06 -17.82 -11.69
CA LEU A 516 17.05 -18.44 -10.80
C LEU A 516 16.66 -19.85 -11.24
N GLN A 517 16.47 -20.07 -12.54
CA GLN A 517 16.14 -21.41 -13.07
C GLN A 517 17.27 -22.41 -12.84
N ASP A 518 18.53 -22.00 -13.08
CA ASP A 518 19.71 -22.84 -12.84
C ASP A 518 19.87 -23.16 -11.34
N MET A 519 19.54 -22.22 -10.44
CA MET A 519 19.56 -22.43 -8.99
C MET A 519 18.52 -23.47 -8.53
N PHE A 520 17.26 -23.33 -8.96
CA PHE A 520 16.22 -24.32 -8.62
C PHE A 520 16.52 -25.70 -9.22
N LYS A 521 17.13 -25.74 -10.42
CA LYS A 521 17.59 -26.99 -11.03
C LYS A 521 18.69 -27.65 -10.19
N SER A 522 19.68 -26.88 -9.72
CA SER A 522 20.74 -27.36 -8.83
C SER A 522 20.18 -28.01 -7.55
N VAL A 523 19.17 -27.40 -6.90
CA VAL A 523 18.48 -28.01 -5.74
C VAL A 523 17.81 -29.33 -6.12
N LYS A 524 17.10 -29.38 -7.25
CA LYS A 524 16.43 -30.59 -7.71
C LYS A 524 17.44 -31.72 -7.96
N ASP A 525 18.53 -31.43 -8.67
CA ASP A 525 19.56 -32.41 -9.02
C ASP A 525 20.25 -32.96 -7.76
N THR A 526 20.59 -32.08 -6.81
CA THR A 526 21.22 -32.48 -5.53
C THR A 526 20.31 -33.41 -4.71
N ARG A 527 19.01 -33.10 -4.64
CA ARG A 527 18.04 -33.96 -3.93
C ARG A 527 17.85 -35.33 -4.59
N ILE A 528 17.97 -35.40 -5.90
CA ILE A 528 17.92 -36.68 -6.64
C ILE A 528 19.16 -37.50 -6.27
N ALA A 529 20.35 -36.89 -6.31
CA ALA A 529 21.59 -37.56 -5.92
C ALA A 529 21.56 -38.03 -4.45
N ASP A 530 21.07 -37.22 -3.52
CA ASP A 530 20.92 -37.61 -2.11
C ASP A 530 20.04 -38.84 -1.95
N ARG A 531 18.89 -38.88 -2.66
CA ARG A 531 17.96 -40.02 -2.61
C ARG A 531 18.55 -41.28 -3.22
N ILE A 532 19.26 -41.16 -4.35
CA ILE A 532 19.96 -42.30 -4.99
C ILE A 532 20.99 -42.87 -4.00
N ASN A 533 21.65 -42.01 -3.23
CA ASN A 533 22.61 -42.40 -2.20
C ASN A 533 21.97 -42.78 -0.84
N GLY A 534 20.64 -42.93 -0.77
CA GLY A 534 19.91 -43.32 0.44
C GLY A 534 19.88 -42.25 1.55
N ARG A 535 20.27 -41.01 1.26
CA ARG A 535 20.33 -39.90 2.21
C ARG A 535 19.07 -39.05 2.17
N LYS A 536 18.74 -38.43 3.31
CA LYS A 536 17.71 -37.38 3.36
C LYS A 536 18.18 -36.16 2.54
N PRO A 537 17.28 -35.46 1.84
CA PRO A 537 17.60 -34.23 1.11
C PRO A 537 18.42 -33.23 1.94
N SER A 538 19.64 -32.94 1.49
CA SER A 538 20.57 -32.00 2.15
C SER A 538 20.21 -30.52 1.90
N VAL A 539 19.49 -30.25 0.80
CA VAL A 539 19.14 -28.90 0.37
C VAL A 539 17.65 -28.72 0.14
N SER A 540 17.18 -27.49 0.35
CA SER A 540 15.81 -27.06 0.24
C SER A 540 15.60 -26.03 -0.88
N ASN A 541 14.37 -25.88 -1.39
CA ASN A 541 14.09 -24.79 -2.33
C ASN A 541 14.32 -23.41 -1.68
N LYS A 542 14.15 -23.29 -0.35
CA LYS A 542 14.37 -22.03 0.38
C LYS A 542 15.84 -21.58 0.29
N ASP A 543 16.77 -22.52 0.12
CA ASP A 543 18.21 -22.24 0.09
C ASP A 543 18.64 -21.46 -1.17
N VAL A 544 17.80 -21.47 -2.21
CA VAL A 544 17.97 -20.64 -3.42
C VAL A 544 18.02 -19.15 -3.07
N LEU A 545 17.28 -18.74 -2.04
CA LEU A 545 17.20 -17.34 -1.63
C LEU A 545 18.55 -16.82 -1.11
N ARG A 546 19.28 -17.67 -0.39
CA ARG A 546 20.60 -17.36 0.13
C ARG A 546 21.61 -17.10 -0.99
N LEU A 547 21.63 -17.96 -2.00
CA LEU A 547 22.47 -17.76 -3.19
C LEU A 547 22.03 -16.53 -4.00
N TYR A 548 20.72 -16.32 -4.17
CA TYR A 548 20.16 -15.17 -4.90
C TYR A 548 20.69 -13.83 -4.36
N GLU A 549 20.82 -13.71 -3.03
CA GLU A 549 21.36 -12.51 -2.39
C GLU A 549 22.85 -12.31 -2.63
N ALA A 550 23.62 -13.39 -2.68
CA ALA A 550 25.07 -13.36 -2.87
C ALA A 550 25.49 -13.08 -4.33
N VAL A 551 24.64 -13.37 -5.32
CA VAL A 551 24.91 -13.08 -6.74
C VAL A 551 24.96 -11.57 -6.98
N ASN A 552 25.90 -11.09 -7.79
CA ASN A 552 25.98 -9.73 -8.32
C ASN A 552 26.56 -9.75 -9.74
N GLY A 553 26.75 -8.58 -10.36
CA GLY A 553 27.22 -8.51 -11.74
C GLY A 553 28.63 -9.07 -11.96
N LYS A 554 29.49 -9.03 -10.94
CA LYS A 554 30.89 -9.47 -11.05
C LYS A 554 31.02 -10.99 -10.94
N ASN A 555 30.26 -11.61 -10.03
CA ASN A 555 30.39 -13.03 -9.74
C ASN A 555 29.42 -13.93 -10.55
N ALA A 556 28.52 -13.35 -11.34
CA ALA A 556 27.49 -14.10 -12.06
C ALA A 556 28.03 -15.22 -12.97
N LYS A 557 29.17 -15.00 -13.63
CA LYS A 557 29.80 -15.99 -14.51
C LYS A 557 30.30 -17.20 -13.72
N ASP A 558 30.94 -16.95 -12.58
CA ASP A 558 31.47 -18.00 -11.71
C ASP A 558 30.35 -18.78 -11.02
N VAL A 559 29.30 -18.08 -10.55
CA VAL A 559 28.09 -18.72 -10.00
C VAL A 559 27.46 -19.64 -11.05
N LYS A 560 27.31 -19.17 -12.29
CA LYS A 560 26.75 -19.98 -13.38
C LYS A 560 27.61 -21.21 -13.68
N ARG A 561 28.93 -21.07 -13.64
CA ARG A 561 29.87 -22.20 -13.81
C ARG A 561 29.68 -23.21 -12.69
N MET A 562 29.72 -22.78 -11.42
CA MET A 562 29.59 -23.66 -10.26
C MET A 562 28.24 -24.36 -10.17
N LEU A 563 27.15 -23.69 -10.55
CA LEU A 563 25.82 -24.30 -10.65
C LEU A 563 25.76 -25.43 -11.70
N LYS A 564 26.71 -25.45 -12.64
CA LYS A 564 26.77 -26.42 -13.75
C LYS A 564 27.87 -27.46 -13.60
N GLU A 565 28.84 -27.24 -12.72
CA GLU A 565 30.01 -28.08 -12.55
C GLU A 565 29.65 -29.44 -11.92
N THR A 566 30.20 -30.51 -12.49
CA THR A 566 29.99 -31.88 -12.04
C THR A 566 31.32 -32.53 -11.66
N ASP A 567 31.27 -33.50 -10.76
CA ASP A 567 32.40 -34.37 -10.44
C ASP A 567 32.61 -35.45 -11.52
N SER A 568 33.65 -36.27 -11.34
CA SER A 568 33.95 -37.40 -12.24
C SER A 568 32.87 -38.48 -12.29
N LYS A 569 31.90 -38.45 -11.36
CA LYS A 569 30.76 -39.37 -11.29
C LYS A 569 29.48 -38.77 -11.88
N GLY A 570 29.55 -37.58 -12.48
CA GLY A 570 28.41 -36.88 -13.08
C GLY A 570 27.48 -36.22 -12.05
N ASN A 571 27.82 -36.24 -10.76
CA ASN A 571 27.07 -35.54 -9.72
C ASN A 571 27.49 -34.07 -9.67
N ARG A 572 26.65 -33.21 -9.10
CA ARG A 572 27.02 -31.80 -8.87
C ARG A 572 28.24 -31.73 -7.95
N LYS A 573 29.27 -31.00 -8.38
CA LYS A 573 30.49 -30.78 -7.58
C LYS A 573 30.26 -29.87 -6.39
N PHE A 574 29.33 -28.91 -6.53
CA PHE A 574 28.96 -27.97 -5.47
C PHE A 574 27.45 -27.99 -5.26
N ASN A 575 27.02 -28.05 -3.99
CA ASN A 575 25.63 -27.84 -3.63
C ASN A 575 25.31 -26.34 -3.53
N ILE A 576 24.03 -25.98 -3.47
CA ILE A 576 23.62 -24.58 -3.51
C ILE A 576 24.09 -23.75 -2.30
N LEU A 577 24.23 -24.38 -1.13
CA LEU A 577 24.66 -23.72 0.10
C LEU A 577 26.16 -23.43 0.08
N GLU A 578 26.97 -24.36 -0.43
CA GLU A 578 28.42 -24.19 -0.63
C GLU A 578 28.71 -23.03 -1.58
N ILE A 579 27.98 -22.96 -2.69
CA ILE A 579 28.12 -21.84 -3.65
C ILE A 579 27.75 -20.53 -2.94
N ALA A 580 26.66 -20.50 -2.17
CA ALA A 580 26.26 -19.29 -1.45
C ALA A 580 27.35 -18.82 -0.46
N GLU A 581 27.90 -19.74 0.33
CA GLU A 581 28.93 -19.43 1.32
C GLU A 581 30.22 -18.88 0.69
N ILE A 582 30.68 -19.46 -0.42
CA ILE A 582 31.85 -18.98 -1.16
C ILE A 582 31.68 -17.52 -1.58
N PHE A 583 30.51 -17.17 -2.13
CA PHE A 583 30.27 -15.80 -2.63
C PHE A 583 29.89 -14.82 -1.52
N GLU A 584 29.30 -15.26 -0.41
CA GLU A 584 29.14 -14.44 0.80
C GLU A 584 30.51 -14.00 1.34
N LYS A 585 31.47 -14.94 1.46
CA LYS A 585 32.84 -14.63 1.92
C LYS A 585 33.55 -13.67 0.96
N LYS A 586 33.54 -13.95 -0.35
CA LYS A 586 34.14 -13.06 -1.38
C LYS A 586 33.54 -11.65 -1.36
N ASN A 587 32.22 -11.52 -1.21
CA ASN A 587 31.57 -10.21 -1.16
C ASN A 587 31.95 -9.43 0.11
N LYS A 588 32.08 -10.10 1.26
CA LYS A 588 32.54 -9.47 2.51
C LYS A 588 33.98 -8.94 2.38
N GLU A 589 34.88 -9.74 1.81
CA GLU A 589 36.27 -9.33 1.56
C GLU A 589 36.36 -8.14 0.59
N GLU A 590 35.57 -8.13 -0.49
CA GLU A 590 35.51 -7.00 -1.41
C GLU A 590 35.01 -5.71 -0.75
N ASN A 591 34.03 -5.81 0.15
CA ASN A 591 33.49 -4.65 0.86
C ASN A 591 34.50 -4.10 1.88
N LEU A 592 35.22 -4.97 2.60
CA LEU A 592 36.33 -4.58 3.49
C LEU A 592 37.45 -3.87 2.73
N LYS A 593 37.83 -4.38 1.55
CA LYS A 593 38.82 -3.73 0.67
C LYS A 593 38.37 -2.34 0.18
N LYS A 594 37.07 -2.13 -0.04
CA LYS A 594 36.52 -0.81 -0.39
C LYS A 594 36.50 0.17 0.77
N LEU A 595 36.16 -0.29 1.97
CA LEU A 595 36.17 0.52 3.20
C LEU A 595 37.60 1.00 3.54
N HIS A 596 38.60 0.13 3.39
CA HIS A 596 40.01 0.52 3.58
C HIS A 596 40.52 1.50 2.52
N ARG A 597 40.06 1.42 1.26
CA ARG A 597 40.42 2.39 0.21
C ARG A 597 39.74 3.75 0.38
N ASN A 598 38.57 3.80 1.00
CA ASN A 598 37.84 5.04 1.24
C ASN A 598 38.25 5.75 2.55
N SER A 599 39.03 5.09 3.42
CA SER A 599 39.61 5.68 4.64
C SER A 599 41.05 6.17 4.43
N GLN A 600 41.62 5.93 3.24
CA GLN A 600 42.93 6.44 2.80
C GLN A 600 42.81 7.59 1.77
N LYS A 601 41.59 8.08 1.54
CA LYS A 601 41.27 9.30 0.78
C LYS A 601 40.56 10.26 1.72
#